data_AF-A0A2I1HQU7-F1
#
_entry.id   AF-A0A2I1HQU7-F1
#
_cell.length_a   1.000
_cell.length_b   1.000
_cell.length_c   1.000
_cell.angle_alpha   90.00
_cell.angle_beta   90.00
_cell.angle_gamma   90.00
#
_symmetry.space_group_name_H-M   'P 1'
#
loop_
_entity.id
_entity.type
_entity.pdbx_description
1 polymer ?
#
loop_
_entity_poly.entity_id
_entity_poly.type
_entity_poly.pdbx_seq_one_letter_code
_entity_poly.pdbx_strand_id
1 'polypeptide(L)'
;SNIIRYGSTVALKHVATGKYLTSIGNLCYTTGSQKQLIYASDSEFNPNVLWKIIKNQSLDNNYSCTKTDVMLQHKISGNSLGIFYYYSQYPKYRYEYHKSPSSNHTEVSCGGSDYIWNFKHSKLENYEGYLKSNDIVNLSIKKSHDNNKVEFLRSHDVQFTIGNDTFQEVVCHNERLGGIDEWCIELIRQA
;
A
#
# COMPACT_ATOMS: atom_id res chain seq x y z
N SER A 1 6.27 -22.83 9.01
CA SER A 1 7.07 -22.04 8.04
C SER A 1 6.68 -20.59 8.18
N ASN A 2 7.62 -19.64 8.18
CA ASN A 2 7.33 -18.19 8.24
C ASN A 2 7.33 -17.53 6.86
N ILE A 3 7.47 -18.31 5.79
CA ILE A 3 7.44 -17.81 4.41
C ILE A 3 6.02 -17.37 4.07
N ILE A 4 5.88 -16.18 3.52
CA ILE A 4 4.62 -15.63 3.01
C ILE A 4 4.39 -16.18 1.60
N ARG A 5 3.21 -16.73 1.37
CA ARG A 5 2.78 -17.34 0.10
C ARG A 5 1.64 -16.53 -0.51
N TYR A 6 1.47 -16.61 -1.82
CA TYR A 6 0.24 -16.13 -2.44
C TYR A 6 -0.97 -16.84 -1.82
N GLY A 7 -2.02 -16.08 -1.49
CA GLY A 7 -3.18 -16.50 -0.70
C GLY A 7 -3.06 -16.21 0.80
N SER A 8 -1.87 -15.96 1.32
CA SER A 8 -1.67 -15.68 2.75
C SER A 8 -2.34 -14.37 3.15
N THR A 9 -2.83 -14.30 4.38
CA THR A 9 -3.28 -13.06 5.02
C THR A 9 -2.16 -12.48 5.86
N VAL A 10 -1.87 -11.20 5.68
CA VAL A 10 -0.84 -10.45 6.38
C VAL A 10 -1.40 -9.17 7.00
N ALA A 11 -0.65 -8.59 7.91
CA ALA A 11 -0.78 -7.20 8.33
C ALA A 11 0.51 -6.44 8.01
N LEU A 12 0.41 -5.14 7.75
CA LEU A 12 1.56 -4.26 7.47
C LEU A 12 1.66 -3.23 8.58
N LYS A 13 2.70 -3.35 9.42
CA LYS A 13 2.95 -2.47 10.55
C LYS A 13 3.99 -1.44 10.18
N HIS A 14 3.64 -0.16 10.24
CA HIS A 14 4.58 0.94 10.04
C HIS A 14 5.64 0.91 11.13
N VAL A 15 6.93 0.84 10.76
CA VAL A 15 8.01 0.64 11.72
C VAL A 15 8.16 1.83 12.67
N ALA A 16 8.09 3.05 12.15
CA ALA A 16 8.35 4.25 12.96
C ALA A 16 7.25 4.54 13.98
N THR A 17 5.98 4.25 13.67
CA THR A 17 4.84 4.56 14.56
C THR A 17 4.21 3.35 15.22
N GLY A 18 4.53 2.12 14.78
CA GLY A 18 3.90 0.89 15.27
C GLY A 18 2.44 0.71 14.85
N LYS A 19 1.91 1.62 14.02
CA LYS A 19 0.52 1.59 13.51
C LYS A 19 0.37 0.68 12.31
N TYR A 20 -0.84 0.19 12.07
CA TYR A 20 -1.12 -0.75 10.98
C TYR A 20 -1.76 -0.06 9.78
N LEU A 21 -1.37 -0.50 8.57
CA LEU A 21 -2.03 -0.12 7.33
C LEU A 21 -3.46 -0.63 7.32
N THR A 22 -4.41 0.28 7.25
CA THR A 22 -5.81 0.00 7.57
C THR A 22 -6.76 0.64 6.56
N SER A 23 -7.89 -0.02 6.33
CA SER A 23 -8.96 0.49 5.49
C SER A 23 -10.33 0.05 5.98
N ILE A 24 -11.37 0.87 5.79
CA ILE A 24 -12.75 0.51 6.17
C ILE A 24 -13.59 0.50 4.88
N GLY A 25 -14.30 -0.61 4.63
CA GLY A 25 -14.94 -0.89 3.33
C GLY A 25 -15.83 0.21 2.76
N ASN A 26 -16.56 0.92 3.61
CA ASN A 26 -17.53 1.95 3.20
C ASN A 26 -17.07 3.38 3.52
N LEU A 27 -15.85 3.56 4.02
CA LEU A 27 -15.33 4.88 4.36
C LEU A 27 -14.39 5.34 3.24
N CYS A 28 -14.78 6.42 2.56
CA CYS A 28 -14.07 6.95 1.40
C CYS A 28 -13.51 8.34 1.69
N TYR A 29 -12.49 8.74 0.93
CA TYR A 29 -12.06 10.14 0.90
C TYR A 29 -13.21 11.06 0.45
N THR A 30 -13.28 12.26 1.02
CA THR A 30 -14.23 13.31 0.60
C THR A 30 -13.64 14.20 -0.50
N THR A 31 -12.31 14.21 -0.62
CA THR A 31 -11.53 14.88 -1.66
C THR A 31 -10.81 13.84 -2.54
N GLY A 32 -10.04 14.31 -3.53
CA GLY A 32 -9.18 13.42 -4.31
C GLY A 32 -9.98 12.40 -5.13
N SER A 33 -9.64 11.12 -5.02
CA SER A 33 -10.27 10.06 -5.83
C SER A 33 -11.66 9.65 -5.36
N GLN A 34 -12.04 10.05 -4.14
CA GLN A 34 -13.26 9.60 -3.44
C GLN A 34 -13.35 8.07 -3.31
N LYS A 35 -12.22 7.37 -3.41
CA LYS A 35 -12.14 5.92 -3.22
C LYS A 35 -12.04 5.58 -1.73
N GLN A 36 -12.19 4.28 -1.45
CA GLN A 36 -12.09 3.73 -0.12
C GLN A 36 -10.73 4.10 0.50
N LEU A 37 -10.78 4.72 1.69
CA LEU A 37 -9.63 5.41 2.27
C LEU A 37 -8.57 4.43 2.79
N ILE A 38 -7.33 4.91 2.89
CA ILE A 38 -6.21 4.20 3.52
C ILE A 38 -5.62 5.09 4.60
N TYR A 39 -5.36 4.52 5.77
CA TYR A 39 -4.77 5.24 6.89
C TYR A 39 -3.96 4.31 7.78
N ALA A 40 -3.16 4.88 8.67
CA ALA A 40 -2.45 4.13 9.70
C ALA A 40 -3.25 4.18 11.02
N SER A 41 -3.70 3.03 11.51
CA SER A 41 -4.48 2.94 12.76
C SER A 41 -3.66 2.35 13.91
N ASP A 42 -4.09 2.64 15.14
CA ASP A 42 -3.51 2.03 16.32
C ASP A 42 -3.76 0.52 16.38
N SER A 43 -2.97 -0.16 17.20
CA SER A 43 -2.67 -1.60 17.19
C SER A 43 -3.82 -2.55 17.56
N GLU A 44 -5.08 -2.12 17.47
CA GLU A 44 -6.21 -3.04 17.59
C GLU A 44 -6.24 -3.95 16.37
N PHE A 45 -5.77 -5.18 16.55
CA PHE A 45 -5.74 -6.23 15.53
C PHE A 45 -7.17 -6.61 15.13
N ASN A 46 -7.77 -5.80 14.26
CA ASN A 46 -9.14 -5.96 13.79
C ASN A 46 -9.15 -6.30 12.29
N PRO A 47 -10.28 -6.77 11.73
CA PRO A 47 -10.32 -7.23 10.35
C PRO A 47 -9.93 -6.17 9.29
N ASN A 48 -9.97 -4.87 9.61
CA ASN A 48 -9.64 -3.76 8.71
C ASN A 48 -8.13 -3.62 8.42
N VAL A 49 -7.29 -4.25 9.25
CA VAL A 49 -5.81 -4.21 9.09
C VAL A 49 -5.28 -5.37 8.23
N LEU A 50 -6.18 -6.26 7.79
CA LEU A 50 -5.82 -7.52 7.16
C LEU A 50 -5.83 -7.43 5.64
N TRP A 51 -4.74 -7.90 5.04
CA TRP A 51 -4.50 -7.88 3.59
C TRP A 51 -4.20 -9.28 3.09
N LYS A 52 -4.86 -9.69 2.01
CA LYS A 52 -4.50 -10.92 1.29
C LYS A 52 -3.41 -10.60 0.27
N ILE A 53 -2.38 -11.43 0.26
CA ILE A 53 -1.31 -11.40 -0.75
C ILE A 53 -1.82 -12.16 -1.97
N ILE A 54 -2.05 -11.46 -3.08
CA ILE A 54 -2.55 -12.04 -4.32
C ILE A 54 -1.47 -11.94 -5.40
N LYS A 55 -1.38 -12.99 -6.20
CA LYS A 55 -0.50 -13.04 -7.35
C LYS A 55 -1.09 -12.21 -8.50
N ASN A 56 -0.37 -11.23 -9.01
CA ASN A 56 -0.70 -10.66 -10.32
C ASN A 56 -0.43 -11.72 -11.40
N GLN A 57 -1.30 -11.87 -12.40
CA GLN A 57 -1.47 -13.02 -13.32
C GLN A 57 -0.22 -13.54 -14.09
N SER A 58 0.90 -13.84 -13.44
CA SER A 58 2.07 -14.48 -14.05
C SER A 58 1.91 -16.00 -14.04
N LEU A 59 2.41 -16.66 -15.08
CA LEU A 59 2.22 -18.10 -15.34
C LEU A 59 3.09 -19.03 -14.46
N ASP A 60 3.95 -18.48 -13.59
CA ASP A 60 4.85 -19.32 -12.79
C ASP A 60 4.12 -20.05 -11.67
N ASN A 61 4.17 -21.38 -11.66
CA ASN A 61 3.55 -22.24 -10.64
C ASN A 61 4.17 -22.14 -9.23
N ASN A 62 4.93 -21.08 -8.92
CA ASN A 62 5.50 -20.89 -7.60
C ASN A 62 4.42 -20.37 -6.63
N TYR A 63 4.07 -21.22 -5.66
CA TYR A 63 3.18 -20.87 -4.55
C TYR A 63 3.79 -19.85 -3.58
N SER A 64 5.11 -19.63 -3.64
CA SER A 64 5.81 -18.70 -2.77
C SER A 64 5.75 -17.29 -3.32
N CYS A 65 5.51 -16.32 -2.42
CA CYS A 65 5.45 -14.91 -2.81
C CYS A 65 6.86 -14.42 -3.16
N THR A 66 7.05 -14.06 -4.42
CA THR A 66 8.21 -13.29 -4.87
C THR A 66 8.02 -11.84 -4.50
N LYS A 67 9.11 -11.10 -4.33
CA LYS A 67 9.09 -9.68 -3.92
C LYS A 67 8.44 -8.75 -4.94
N THR A 68 8.18 -9.22 -6.16
CA THR A 68 7.66 -8.43 -7.26
C THR A 68 6.25 -8.87 -7.65
N ASP A 69 5.52 -7.95 -8.26
CA ASP A 69 4.19 -8.19 -8.84
C ASP A 69 3.13 -8.69 -7.85
N VAL A 70 3.13 -8.11 -6.65
CA VAL A 70 2.23 -8.47 -5.57
C VAL A 70 1.02 -7.54 -5.54
N MET A 71 -0.16 -8.11 -5.42
CA MET A 71 -1.39 -7.38 -5.12
C MET A 71 -1.73 -7.52 -3.64
N LEU A 72 -2.07 -6.42 -2.98
CA LEU A 72 -2.55 -6.39 -1.61
C LEU A 72 -4.06 -6.17 -1.63
N GLN A 73 -4.85 -7.21 -1.39
CA GLN A 73 -6.30 -7.11 -1.35
C GLN A 73 -6.79 -6.92 0.08
N HIS A 74 -7.54 -5.86 0.34
CA HIS A 74 -8.18 -5.66 1.64
C HIS A 74 -9.14 -6.80 1.95
N LYS A 75 -8.99 -7.45 3.10
CA LYS A 75 -9.69 -8.70 3.42
C LYS A 75 -11.21 -8.54 3.47
N ILE A 76 -11.72 -7.43 3.99
CA ILE A 76 -13.16 -7.21 4.16
C ILE A 76 -13.82 -6.79 2.85
N SER A 77 -13.30 -5.73 2.21
CA SER A 77 -13.96 -5.17 1.02
C SER A 77 -13.59 -5.86 -0.29
N GLY A 78 -12.51 -6.65 -0.33
CA GLY A 78 -12.01 -7.26 -1.55
C GLY A 78 -11.33 -6.29 -2.52
N ASN A 79 -11.22 -5.00 -2.15
CA ASN A 79 -10.58 -3.98 -2.97
C ASN A 79 -9.05 -4.02 -2.81
N SER A 80 -8.33 -3.86 -3.92
CA SER A 80 -6.86 -3.84 -3.93
C SER A 80 -6.32 -2.48 -3.50
N LEU A 81 -5.27 -2.47 -2.69
CA LEU A 81 -4.47 -1.30 -2.39
C LEU A 81 -3.78 -0.79 -3.66
N GLY A 82 -3.87 0.51 -3.92
CA GLY A 82 -3.25 1.10 -5.09
C GLY A 82 -3.27 2.62 -5.09
N ILE A 83 -2.95 3.18 -6.25
CA ILE A 83 -3.01 4.61 -6.54
C ILE A 83 -3.95 4.82 -7.74
N PHE A 84 -4.75 5.88 -7.69
CA PHE A 84 -5.74 6.18 -8.73
C PHE A 84 -5.29 7.35 -9.59
N TYR A 85 -5.42 7.19 -10.90
CA TYR A 85 -5.21 8.25 -11.87
C TYR A 85 -6.51 8.58 -12.60
N TYR A 86 -6.63 9.83 -13.04
CA TYR A 86 -7.74 10.33 -13.85
C TYR A 86 -7.20 11.01 -15.10
N TYR A 87 -8.04 11.12 -16.12
CA TYR A 87 -7.71 11.85 -17.34
C TYR A 87 -8.05 13.33 -17.17
N SER A 88 -7.03 14.19 -17.19
CA SER A 88 -7.20 15.63 -17.16
C SER A 88 -7.28 16.19 -18.58
N GLN A 89 -8.32 16.96 -18.87
CA GLN A 89 -8.55 17.56 -20.19
C GLN A 89 -7.94 18.96 -20.33
N TYR A 90 -7.64 19.65 -19.22
CA TYR A 90 -7.10 21.02 -19.21
C TYR A 90 -6.03 21.17 -18.11
N PRO A 91 -4.92 21.91 -18.35
CA PRO A 91 -4.54 22.62 -19.58
C PRO A 91 -3.81 21.72 -20.61
N LYS A 92 -3.54 20.45 -20.29
CA LYS A 92 -2.93 19.47 -21.18
C LYS A 92 -3.64 18.14 -21.01
N TYR A 93 -3.94 17.48 -22.13
CA TYR A 93 -4.50 16.13 -22.18
C TYR A 93 -3.50 15.11 -21.63
N ARG A 94 -3.58 14.83 -20.34
CA ARG A 94 -2.69 13.88 -19.67
C ARG A 94 -3.39 13.18 -18.52
N TYR A 95 -2.89 12.00 -18.18
CA TYR A 95 -3.28 11.34 -16.96
C TYR A 95 -2.54 11.98 -15.78
N GLU A 96 -3.28 12.21 -14.70
CA GLU A 96 -2.75 12.74 -13.44
C GLU A 96 -3.20 11.84 -12.30
N TYR A 97 -2.41 11.80 -11.23
CA TYR A 97 -2.73 11.03 -10.03
C TYR A 97 -3.31 11.94 -8.97
N HIS A 98 -4.31 11.44 -8.23
CA HIS A 98 -4.88 12.21 -7.14
C HIS A 98 -3.86 12.50 -6.06
N LYS A 99 -4.03 13.66 -5.44
CA LYS A 99 -3.21 14.13 -4.33
C LYS A 99 -3.89 13.80 -3.02
N SER A 100 -3.09 13.34 -2.08
CA SER A 100 -3.49 13.09 -0.71
C SER A 100 -3.97 14.37 -0.02
N PRO A 101 -4.86 14.27 0.97
CA PRO A 101 -5.54 15.43 1.55
C PRO A 101 -4.63 16.49 2.19
N SER A 102 -3.53 16.08 2.83
CA SER A 102 -2.73 16.98 3.68
C SER A 102 -1.33 17.26 3.12
N SER A 103 -0.66 16.27 2.51
CA SER A 103 0.74 16.40 2.09
C SER A 103 0.94 16.72 0.60
N ASN A 104 -0.10 16.67 -0.22
CA ASN A 104 -0.02 16.77 -1.69
C ASN A 104 0.87 15.70 -2.36
N HIS A 105 1.27 14.67 -1.61
CA HIS A 105 1.83 13.44 -2.16
C HIS A 105 0.74 12.62 -2.87
N THR A 106 1.10 11.53 -3.53
CA THR A 106 0.11 10.71 -4.24
C THR A 106 -0.83 10.03 -3.26
N GLU A 107 -2.13 10.15 -3.51
CA GLU A 107 -3.17 9.51 -2.71
C GLU A 107 -3.13 7.98 -2.89
N VAL A 108 -3.13 7.26 -1.77
CA VAL A 108 -3.23 5.80 -1.74
C VAL A 108 -4.65 5.42 -1.33
N SER A 109 -5.26 4.50 -2.07
CA SER A 109 -6.65 4.10 -1.86
C SER A 109 -6.86 2.61 -2.10
N CYS A 110 -7.97 2.08 -1.60
CA CYS A 110 -8.51 0.81 -2.07
C CYS A 110 -9.29 1.04 -3.38
N GLY A 111 -9.04 0.22 -4.41
CA GLY A 111 -9.63 0.37 -5.74
C GLY A 111 -8.85 1.32 -6.67
N GLY A 112 -7.52 1.40 -6.48
CA GLY A 112 -6.63 2.15 -7.37
C GLY A 112 -6.54 1.57 -8.78
N SER A 113 -6.13 2.40 -9.74
CA SER A 113 -5.91 2.00 -11.14
C SER A 113 -4.59 1.23 -11.31
N ASP A 114 -3.53 1.71 -10.64
CA ASP A 114 -2.29 0.97 -10.46
C ASP A 114 -2.31 0.34 -9.08
N TYR A 115 -2.10 -0.98 -9.00
CA TYR A 115 -2.25 -1.76 -7.76
C TYR A 115 -1.23 -2.89 -7.62
N ILE A 116 -0.17 -2.84 -8.43
CA ILE A 116 0.91 -3.82 -8.43
C ILE A 116 2.06 -3.27 -7.60
N TRP A 117 2.37 -3.96 -6.52
CA TRP A 117 3.39 -3.57 -5.54
C TRP A 117 4.62 -4.45 -5.65
N ASN A 118 5.77 -3.83 -5.39
CA ASN A 118 7.06 -4.50 -5.27
C ASN A 118 7.63 -4.23 -3.87
N PHE A 119 7.93 -5.30 -3.15
CA PHE A 119 8.54 -5.28 -1.83
C PHE A 119 10.07 -5.25 -1.97
N LYS A 120 10.72 -4.25 -1.37
CA LYS A 120 12.18 -4.17 -1.30
C LYS A 120 12.61 -4.27 0.14
N HIS A 121 13.57 -5.13 0.47
CA HIS A 121 14.14 -5.16 1.82
C HIS A 121 14.86 -3.84 2.07
N SER A 122 14.51 -3.14 3.14
CA SER A 122 14.99 -1.77 3.37
C SER A 122 16.51 -1.68 3.59
N LYS A 123 17.15 -2.78 4.00
CA LYS A 123 18.58 -2.84 4.38
C LYS A 123 19.41 -3.84 3.58
N LEU A 124 18.83 -4.54 2.59
CA LEU A 124 19.51 -5.59 1.84
C LEU A 124 19.19 -5.46 0.35
N GLU A 125 20.08 -4.83 -0.41
CA GLU A 125 19.90 -4.60 -1.86
C GLU A 125 19.92 -5.91 -2.69
N ASN A 126 20.41 -7.03 -2.15
CA ASN A 126 20.72 -8.25 -2.94
C ASN A 126 20.16 -9.57 -2.39
N TYR A 127 19.10 -9.56 -1.58
CA TYR A 127 18.49 -10.82 -1.13
C TYR A 127 17.41 -11.29 -2.13
N GLU A 128 17.70 -12.29 -2.97
CA GLU A 128 16.74 -12.87 -3.93
C GLU A 128 15.78 -13.92 -3.30
N GLY A 129 15.60 -13.89 -1.98
CA GLY A 129 14.74 -14.85 -1.28
C GLY A 129 13.26 -14.47 -1.21
N TYR A 130 12.46 -15.39 -0.68
CA TYR A 130 11.04 -15.21 -0.41
C TYR A 130 10.77 -14.21 0.73
N LEU A 131 9.61 -13.56 0.70
CA LEU A 131 9.11 -12.76 1.84
C LEU A 131 8.86 -13.67 3.04
N LYS A 132 9.30 -13.24 4.22
CA LYS A 132 9.05 -13.91 5.49
C LYS A 132 8.32 -12.97 6.45
N SER A 133 7.58 -13.55 7.38
CA SER A 133 7.00 -12.79 8.49
C SER A 133 8.11 -12.06 9.25
N ASN A 134 7.82 -10.81 9.62
CA ASN A 134 8.69 -9.87 10.32
C ASN A 134 9.83 -9.29 9.46
N ASP A 135 9.80 -9.50 8.14
CA ASP A 135 10.69 -8.77 7.24
C ASP A 135 10.34 -7.27 7.28
N ILE A 136 11.37 -6.43 7.30
CA ILE A 136 11.24 -4.98 7.12
C ILE A 136 11.43 -4.64 5.65
N VAL A 137 10.42 -4.01 5.06
CA VAL A 137 10.30 -3.78 3.63
C VAL A 137 9.84 -2.35 3.34
N ASN A 138 10.28 -1.83 2.20
CA ASN A 138 9.64 -0.69 1.54
C ASN A 138 8.73 -1.24 0.44
N LEU A 139 7.50 -0.72 0.36
CA LEU A 139 6.56 -1.07 -0.70
C LEU A 139 6.65 -0.02 -1.79
N SER A 140 6.88 -0.45 -3.03
CA SER A 140 7.00 0.44 -4.18
C SER A 140 5.99 0.12 -5.27
N ILE A 141 5.52 1.15 -5.96
CA ILE A 141 4.54 1.08 -7.04
C ILE A 141 5.02 1.92 -8.22
N LYS A 142 4.74 1.47 -9.44
CA LYS A 142 5.01 2.22 -10.67
C LYS A 142 3.76 2.96 -11.10
N LYS A 143 3.91 4.24 -11.43
CA LYS A 143 2.88 5.02 -12.11
C LYS A 143 2.89 4.74 -13.60
N SER A 144 1.90 3.99 -14.07
CA SER A 144 1.79 3.61 -15.49
C SER A 144 1.76 4.81 -16.44
N HIS A 145 1.17 5.94 -16.02
CA HIS A 145 1.05 7.14 -16.86
C HIS A 145 1.99 8.29 -16.49
N ASP A 146 2.97 8.06 -15.64
CA ASP A 146 4.01 9.04 -15.29
C ASP A 146 5.39 8.47 -15.60
N ASN A 147 5.61 8.06 -16.85
CA ASN A 147 6.87 7.46 -17.33
C ASN A 147 7.40 6.30 -16.47
N ASN A 148 6.50 5.47 -15.92
CA ASN A 148 6.84 4.38 -14.99
C ASN A 148 7.62 4.83 -13.75
N LYS A 149 7.45 6.10 -13.34
CA LYS A 149 8.04 6.64 -12.12
C LYS A 149 7.64 5.77 -10.93
N VAL A 150 8.65 5.42 -10.12
CA VAL A 150 8.48 4.60 -8.93
C VAL A 150 8.23 5.50 -7.73
N GLU A 151 7.19 5.18 -6.99
CA GLU A 151 6.87 5.80 -5.69
C GLU A 151 6.80 4.73 -4.59
N PHE A 152 6.98 5.16 -3.35
CA PHE A 152 7.06 4.30 -2.17
C PHE A 152 5.97 4.65 -1.17
N LEU A 153 5.44 3.62 -0.50
CA LEU A 153 4.42 3.77 0.53
C LEU A 153 5.04 4.36 1.81
N ARG A 154 4.46 5.45 2.30
CA ARG A 154 4.92 6.19 3.48
C ARG A 154 3.77 6.40 4.45
N SER A 155 4.08 6.44 5.74
CA SER A 155 3.22 7.06 6.74
C SER A 155 4.06 7.95 7.66
N HIS A 156 3.43 8.94 8.29
CA HIS A 156 4.07 9.91 9.17
C HIS A 156 3.05 10.49 10.14
N ASP A 157 3.45 11.46 10.96
CA ASP A 157 2.61 12.14 11.94
C ASP A 157 1.57 13.11 11.33
N VAL A 158 1.61 13.39 10.03
CA VAL A 158 0.55 14.18 9.35
C VAL A 158 -0.78 13.43 9.37
N GLN A 159 -1.85 14.19 9.61
CA GLN A 159 -3.21 13.71 9.73
C GLN A 159 -4.15 14.47 8.78
N PHE A 160 -5.33 13.92 8.57
CA PHE A 160 -6.46 14.55 7.91
C PHE A 160 -7.77 14.14 8.57
N THR A 161 -8.85 14.87 8.30
CA THR A 161 -10.16 14.65 8.92
C THR A 161 -11.21 14.23 7.91
N ILE A 162 -12.07 13.28 8.28
CA ILE A 162 -13.33 12.98 7.58
C ILE A 162 -14.45 13.09 8.60
N GLY A 163 -15.35 14.05 8.43
CA GLY A 163 -16.35 14.36 9.46
C GLY A 163 -15.67 14.81 10.76
N ASN A 164 -15.97 14.12 11.86
CA ASN A 164 -15.39 14.38 13.18
C ASN A 164 -14.17 13.50 13.49
N ASP A 165 -13.85 12.54 12.61
CA ASP A 165 -12.79 11.57 12.83
C ASP A 165 -11.47 12.06 12.21
N THR A 166 -10.37 11.79 12.90
CA THR A 166 -9.01 12.14 12.46
C THR A 166 -8.21 10.88 12.15
N PHE A 167 -7.55 10.88 11.00
CA PHE A 167 -6.82 9.72 10.46
C PHE A 167 -5.36 10.09 10.18
N GLN A 168 -4.45 9.18 10.49
CA GLN A 168 -3.04 9.33 10.11
C GLN A 168 -2.87 9.02 8.63
N GLU A 169 -2.26 9.95 7.90
CA GLU A 169 -2.11 9.87 6.45
C GLU A 169 -1.15 8.74 6.02
N VAL A 170 -1.50 8.10 4.92
CA VAL A 170 -0.66 7.13 4.21
C VAL A 170 -0.64 7.52 2.74
N VAL A 171 0.57 7.67 2.19
CA VAL A 171 0.78 8.27 0.86
C VAL A 171 1.83 7.53 0.04
N CYS A 172 1.90 7.86 -1.24
CA CYS A 172 3.01 7.49 -2.11
C CYS A 172 3.86 8.71 -2.47
N HIS A 173 5.19 8.56 -2.40
CA HIS A 173 6.16 9.63 -2.69
C HIS A 173 7.37 9.10 -3.47
N ASN A 174 8.13 9.99 -4.12
CA ASN A 174 9.37 9.65 -4.83
C ASN A 174 10.62 10.35 -4.25
N GLU A 175 10.51 10.82 -3.01
CA GLU A 175 11.59 11.49 -2.29
C GLU A 175 12.60 10.47 -1.74
N ARG A 176 13.68 10.97 -1.12
CA ARG A 176 14.67 10.11 -0.46
C ARG A 176 14.00 9.24 0.61
N LEU A 177 14.32 7.93 0.57
CA LEU A 177 13.84 6.98 1.56
C LEU A 177 14.46 7.20 2.93
N GLY A 178 13.66 7.00 3.98
CA GLY A 178 14.04 7.05 5.38
C GLY A 178 13.22 6.08 6.25
N GLY A 179 13.36 6.19 7.57
CA GLY A 179 12.73 5.25 8.52
C GLY A 179 11.19 5.28 8.54
N ILE A 180 10.58 6.36 8.04
CA ILE A 180 9.13 6.52 7.91
C ILE A 180 8.54 5.88 6.64
N ASP A 181 9.38 5.17 5.87
CA ASP A 181 8.98 4.44 4.66
C ASP A 181 9.02 2.92 4.88
N GLU A 182 9.42 2.49 6.08
CA GLU A 182 9.64 1.09 6.44
C GLU A 182 8.36 0.46 7.04
N TRP A 183 8.03 -0.73 6.55
CA TRP A 183 6.90 -1.53 7.01
C TRP A 183 7.37 -2.93 7.41
N CYS A 184 6.89 -3.44 8.54
CA CYS A 184 7.05 -4.81 8.96
C CYS A 184 5.85 -5.63 8.44
N ILE A 185 6.11 -6.68 7.66
CA ILE A 185 5.07 -7.57 7.15
C ILE A 185 4.86 -8.75 8.10
N GLU A 186 3.68 -8.84 8.70
CA GLU A 186 3.34 -9.85 9.71
C GLU A 186 2.41 -10.90 9.12
N LEU A 187 2.81 -12.18 9.14
CA LEU A 187 1.98 -13.28 8.65
C LEU A 187 0.90 -13.63 9.69
N ILE A 188 -0.37 -13.52 9.30
CA ILE A 188 -1.53 -13.76 10.18
C ILE A 188 -2.18 -15.10 9.92
N ARG A 189 -2.28 -15.47 8.65
CA ARG A 189 -2.81 -16.78 8.23
C ARG A 189 -2.11 -17.23 6.96
N GLN A 190 -1.68 -18.48 6.93
CA GLN A 190 -1.15 -19.11 5.72
C GLN A 190 -2.23 -19.23 4.63
N ALA A 191 -1.80 -19.27 3.37
CA ALA A 191 -2.64 -19.61 2.22
C ALA A 191 -3.32 -20.97 2.39
#